data_AF-A0A850QX85-F1
#
_entry.id   AF-A0A850QX85-F1
#
_cell.length_a   1.000
_cell.length_b   1.000
_cell.length_c   1.000
_cell.angle_alpha   90.00
_cell.angle_beta   90.00
_cell.angle_gamma   90.00
#
_symmetry.space_group_name_H-M   'P 1'
#
loop_
_entity.id
_entity.type
_entity.pdbx_description
1 polymer ?
#
loop_
_entity_poly.entity_id
_entity_poly.type
_entity_poly.pdbx_seq_one_letter_code
_entity_poly.pdbx_strand_id
1 'polypeptide(L)'
;VNDLQVNVENGVATLSGSADSAAAREKAILMAGNAQGIESVVDNISAPEETANVTYYIVEDGDSLWKIAEKTLGNGAKYEQIFEENKEVIQNPDLIFPGQKLRITQA
;
A
#
# COMPACT_ATOMS: atom_id res chain seq x y z
N VAL A 1 -15.81 2.81 -2.88
CA VAL A 1 -15.49 4.23 -2.66
C VAL A 1 -16.45 5.04 -3.49
N ASN A 2 -17.22 5.90 -2.83
CA ASN A 2 -18.20 6.81 -3.40
C ASN A 2 -17.55 8.19 -3.58
N ASP A 3 -17.90 8.87 -4.67
CA ASP A 3 -17.41 10.22 -5.01
C ASP A 3 -15.88 10.37 -4.98
N LEU A 4 -15.17 9.32 -5.42
CA LEU A 4 -13.71 9.32 -5.46
C LEU A 4 -13.21 10.42 -6.42
N GLN A 5 -12.48 11.38 -5.89
CA GLN A 5 -11.77 12.40 -6.65
C GLN A 5 -10.26 12.17 -6.50
N VAL A 6 -9.55 12.37 -7.61
CA VAL A 6 -8.11 12.22 -7.69
C VAL A 6 -7.54 13.48 -8.34
N ASN A 7 -6.74 14.24 -7.60
CA ASN A 7 -5.95 15.35 -8.14
C ASN A 7 -4.47 14.97 -8.13
N VAL A 8 -3.76 15.21 -9.23
CA VAL A 8 -2.32 14.92 -9.32
C VAL A 8 -1.56 16.19 -9.64
N GLU A 9 -0.69 16.59 -8.72
CA GLU A 9 0.17 17.78 -8.87
C GLU A 9 1.59 17.43 -8.48
N ASN A 10 2.56 17.65 -9.38
CA ASN A 10 3.99 17.41 -9.13
C ASN A 10 4.29 16.02 -8.53
N GLY A 11 3.64 14.97 -9.05
CA GLY A 11 3.81 13.59 -8.56
C GLY A 11 3.09 13.27 -7.25
N VAL A 12 2.33 14.20 -6.68
CA VAL A 12 1.51 13.97 -5.48
C VAL A 12 0.07 13.70 -5.90
N ALA A 13 -0.43 12.50 -5.61
CA ALA A 13 -1.83 12.15 -5.79
C ALA A 13 -2.63 12.48 -4.51
N THR A 14 -3.53 13.44 -4.57
CA THR A 14 -4.50 13.70 -3.50
C THR A 14 -5.80 12.95 -3.78
N LEU A 15 -6.16 12.03 -2.89
CA LEU A 15 -7.40 11.26 -2.95
C LEU A 15 -8.42 11.84 -1.97
N SER A 16 -9.67 12.02 -2.40
CA SER A 16 -10.78 12.38 -1.52
C SER A 16 -12.06 11.66 -1.89
N GLY A 17 -13.00 11.56 -0.95
CA GLY A 17 -14.27 10.87 -1.14
C GLY A 17 -14.73 10.17 0.14
N SER A 18 -15.62 9.19 0.01
CA SER A 18 -16.09 8.36 1.11
C SER A 18 -15.94 6.87 0.78
N ALA A 19 -15.40 6.07 1.69
CA ALA A 19 -15.28 4.63 1.54
C ALA A 19 -16.14 3.90 2.57
N ASP A 20 -16.79 2.82 2.12
CA ASP A 20 -17.66 2.01 2.99
C ASP A 20 -16.86 1.19 4.02
N SER A 21 -15.54 1.09 3.84
CA SER A 21 -14.62 0.41 4.75
C SER A 21 -13.21 0.98 4.67
N ALA A 22 -12.42 0.80 5.74
CA ALA A 22 -11.01 1.12 5.75
C ALA A 22 -10.24 0.38 4.64
N ALA A 23 -10.47 -0.93 4.48
CA ALA A 23 -9.85 -1.73 3.41
C ALA A 23 -10.08 -1.15 1.99
N ALA A 24 -11.26 -0.58 1.72
CA ALA A 24 -11.53 0.07 0.44
C ALA A 24 -10.75 1.37 0.25
N ARG A 25 -10.57 2.17 1.31
CA ARG A 25 -9.70 3.36 1.35
C ARG A 25 -8.24 2.97 1.10
N GLU A 26 -7.74 2.00 1.84
CA GLU A 26 -6.36 1.52 1.74
C GLU A 26 -6.02 0.99 0.35
N LYS A 27 -6.93 0.23 -0.25
CA LYS A 27 -6.77 -0.23 -1.61
C LYS A 27 -6.67 0.95 -2.58
N ALA A 28 -7.47 1.99 -2.43
CA ALA A 28 -7.37 3.18 -3.27
C ALA A 28 -6.00 3.88 -3.13
N ILE A 29 -5.50 4.01 -1.89
CA ILE A 29 -4.18 4.57 -1.59
C ILE A 29 -3.07 3.73 -2.23
N LEU A 30 -3.13 2.40 -2.06
CA LEU A 30 -2.15 1.47 -2.60
C LEU A 30 -2.10 1.56 -4.14
N MET A 31 -3.25 1.57 -4.79
CA MET A 31 -3.33 1.64 -6.25
C MET A 31 -2.84 3.00 -6.77
N ALA A 32 -3.22 4.11 -6.13
CA ALA A 32 -2.73 5.44 -6.50
C ALA A 32 -1.22 5.53 -6.31
N GLY A 33 -0.69 4.99 -5.22
CA GLY A 33 0.73 5.02 -4.90
C GLY A 33 1.61 4.14 -5.78
N ASN A 34 1.03 3.18 -6.50
CA ASN A 34 1.73 2.36 -7.50
C ASN A 34 1.53 2.88 -8.94
N ALA A 35 0.76 3.95 -9.14
CA ALA A 35 0.57 4.54 -10.46
C ALA A 35 1.86 5.23 -10.94
N GLN A 36 2.16 5.11 -12.23
CA GLN A 36 3.38 5.68 -12.82
C GLN A 36 3.43 7.20 -12.61
N GLY A 37 4.56 7.70 -12.11
CA GLY A 37 4.79 9.13 -11.87
C GLY A 37 4.22 9.65 -10.54
N ILE A 38 3.63 8.78 -9.71
CA ILE A 38 3.22 9.14 -8.36
C ILE A 38 4.35 8.86 -7.37
N GLU A 39 4.79 9.89 -6.68
CA GLU A 39 5.83 9.84 -5.65
C GLU A 39 5.19 9.67 -4.25
N SER A 40 4.07 10.35 -4.01
CA SER A 40 3.36 10.28 -2.73
C SER A 40 1.84 10.38 -2.90
N VAL A 41 1.12 9.90 -1.89
CA VAL A 41 -0.34 9.93 -1.86
C VAL A 41 -0.78 10.67 -0.60
N VAL A 42 -1.65 11.66 -0.77
CA VAL A 42 -2.36 12.33 0.32
C VAL A 42 -3.74 11.73 0.42
N ASP A 43 -4.05 11.12 1.56
CA ASP A 43 -5.34 10.51 1.84
C ASP A 43 -6.28 11.49 2.57
N ASN A 44 -7.33 11.93 1.88
CA ASN A 44 -8.46 12.68 2.43
C ASN A 44 -9.78 11.91 2.25
N ILE A 45 -9.73 10.57 2.12
CA ILE A 45 -10.93 9.73 2.01
C ILE A 45 -11.49 9.51 3.42
N SER A 46 -12.76 9.88 3.63
CA SER A 46 -13.48 9.51 4.85
C SER A 46 -13.85 8.04 4.82
N ALA A 47 -13.54 7.29 5.88
CA ALA A 47 -13.95 5.89 6.03
C ALA A 47 -14.13 5.56 7.51
N PRO A 48 -14.80 4.46 7.86
CA PRO A 48 -14.85 3.97 9.24
C PRO A 48 -13.43 3.82 9.83
N GLU A 49 -13.32 4.05 11.13
CA GLU A 49 -12.08 3.86 11.89
C GLU A 49 -11.55 2.43 11.72
N GLU A 50 -10.24 2.34 11.59
CA GLU A 50 -9.55 1.08 11.33
C GLU A 50 -8.99 0.49 12.63
N THR A 51 -9.10 -0.82 12.81
CA THR A 51 -8.55 -1.51 13.99
C THR A 51 -7.13 -2.01 13.79
N ALA A 52 -6.65 -2.05 12.54
CA ALA A 52 -5.34 -2.55 12.17
C ALA A 52 -4.36 -1.39 11.91
N ASN A 53 -3.10 -1.55 12.31
CA ASN A 53 -2.08 -0.55 12.03
C ASN A 53 -1.44 -0.85 10.66
N VAL A 54 -1.83 -0.08 9.66
CA VAL A 54 -1.35 -0.26 8.29
C VAL A 54 -0.35 0.82 7.91
N THR A 55 0.79 0.35 7.41
CA THR A 55 1.85 1.20 6.86
C THR A 55 2.13 0.82 5.41
N TYR A 56 2.72 1.73 4.65
CA TYR A 56 3.11 1.47 3.26
C TYR A 56 4.62 1.47 3.15
N TYR A 57 5.15 0.39 2.57
CA TYR A 57 6.58 0.23 2.30
C TYR A 57 6.86 0.40 0.80
N ILE A 58 7.91 1.14 0.46
CA ILE A 58 8.38 1.25 -0.93
C ILE A 58 9.57 0.32 -1.08
N VAL A 59 9.44 -0.66 -1.99
CA VAL A 59 10.48 -1.65 -2.28
C VAL A 59 11.77 -0.94 -2.71
N GLU A 60 12.88 -1.27 -2.06
CA GLU A 60 14.20 -0.74 -2.37
C GLU A 60 14.99 -1.72 -3.26
N ASP A 61 16.07 -1.27 -3.89
CA ASP A 61 16.95 -2.16 -4.66
C ASP A 61 17.56 -3.25 -3.75
N GLY A 62 17.46 -4.51 -4.18
CA GLY A 62 17.95 -5.67 -3.43
C GLY A 62 17.00 -6.18 -2.32
N ASP A 63 15.80 -5.62 -2.18
CA ASP A 63 14.79 -6.14 -1.27
C ASP A 63 14.21 -7.49 -1.73
N SER A 64 13.74 -8.25 -0.75
CA SER A 64 12.88 -9.41 -0.94
C SER A 64 11.75 -9.34 0.08
N LEU A 65 10.62 -10.03 -0.17
CA LEU A 65 9.51 -10.06 0.79
C LEU A 65 9.96 -10.53 2.19
N TRP A 66 10.92 -11.45 2.25
CA TRP A 66 11.53 -11.88 3.52
C TRP A 66 12.24 -10.74 4.24
N LYS A 67 13.12 -9.99 3.56
CA LYS A 67 13.85 -8.88 4.16
C LYS A 67 12.89 -7.77 4.60
N ILE A 68 11.86 -7.49 3.81
CA ILE A 68 10.84 -6.50 4.15
C ILE A 68 10.09 -6.96 5.40
N ALA A 69 9.63 -8.21 5.46
CA ALA A 69 8.94 -8.75 6.63
C ALA A 69 9.82 -8.75 7.89
N GLU A 70 11.12 -9.02 7.77
CA GLU A 70 12.05 -8.91 8.88
C GLU A 70 12.20 -7.46 9.36
N LYS A 71 12.32 -6.50 8.44
CA LYS A 71 12.47 -5.06 8.70
C LYS A 71 11.21 -4.43 9.31
N THR A 72 10.02 -4.82 8.84
CA THR A 72 8.75 -4.14 9.18
C THR A 72 7.90 -4.90 10.19
N LEU A 73 7.98 -6.23 10.20
CA LEU A 73 7.18 -7.11 11.08
C LEU A 73 8.06 -7.86 12.11
N GLY A 74 9.38 -7.66 12.07
CA GLY A 74 10.34 -8.29 12.97
C GLY A 74 10.56 -9.79 12.73
N ASN A 75 9.96 -10.36 11.68
CA ASN A 75 10.06 -11.78 11.37
C ASN A 75 9.93 -12.01 9.86
N GLY A 76 11.02 -12.43 9.21
CA GLY A 76 11.04 -12.71 7.78
C GLY A 76 10.05 -13.79 7.34
N ALA A 77 9.68 -14.74 8.21
CA ALA A 77 8.68 -15.76 7.91
C ALA A 77 7.27 -15.17 7.68
N LYS A 78 7.02 -13.91 8.07
CA LYS A 78 5.78 -13.20 7.76
C LYS A 78 5.72 -12.66 6.32
N TYR A 79 6.67 -13.00 5.46
CA TYR A 79 6.61 -12.65 4.03
C TYR A 79 5.31 -13.14 3.35
N GLU A 80 4.77 -14.29 3.78
CA GLU A 80 3.50 -14.83 3.28
C GLU A 80 2.34 -13.88 3.59
N GLN A 81 2.33 -13.28 4.78
CA GLN A 81 1.33 -12.28 5.15
C GLN A 81 1.39 -11.08 4.21
N ILE A 82 2.59 -10.55 3.92
CA ILE A 82 2.77 -9.43 2.99
C ILE A 82 2.26 -9.83 1.60
N PHE A 83 2.60 -11.02 1.11
CA PHE A 83 2.15 -11.48 -0.19
C PHE A 83 0.61 -11.58 -0.27
N GLU A 84 -0.01 -12.24 0.71
CA GLU A 84 -1.46 -12.41 0.79
C GLU A 84 -2.21 -11.07 0.82
N GLU A 85 -1.68 -10.11 1.58
CA GLU A 85 -2.23 -8.76 1.68
C GLU A 85 -1.99 -7.91 0.44
N ASN A 86 -1.12 -8.29 -0.50
CA ASN A 86 -0.76 -7.46 -1.65
C ASN A 86 -0.98 -8.17 -2.99
N LYS A 87 -1.83 -9.19 -3.05
CA LYS A 87 -2.13 -9.93 -4.29
C LYS A 87 -2.64 -9.04 -5.43
N GLU A 88 -3.21 -7.88 -5.12
CA GLU A 88 -3.60 -6.89 -6.12
C GLU A 88 -2.42 -6.22 -6.84
N VAL A 89 -1.23 -6.20 -6.24
CA VAL A 89 -0.02 -5.56 -6.80
C VAL A 89 1.17 -6.51 -6.95
N ILE A 90 1.18 -7.66 -6.27
CA ILE A 90 2.18 -8.72 -6.39
C ILE A 90 1.56 -9.94 -7.06
N GLN A 91 1.97 -10.22 -8.30
CA GLN A 91 1.52 -11.42 -9.02
C GLN A 91 2.35 -12.65 -8.68
N ASN A 92 3.65 -12.46 -8.41
CA ASN A 92 4.58 -13.52 -8.05
C ASN A 92 5.37 -13.06 -6.81
N PRO A 93 5.36 -13.82 -5.70
CA PRO A 93 6.04 -13.44 -4.46
C PRO A 93 7.56 -13.28 -4.62
N ASP A 94 8.16 -13.96 -5.61
CA ASP A 94 9.59 -13.85 -5.91
C ASP A 94 9.94 -12.69 -6.84
N LEU A 95 8.94 -11.95 -7.33
CA LEU A 95 9.12 -10.87 -8.30
C LEU A 95 8.45 -9.58 -7.81
N ILE A 96 9.22 -8.82 -7.05
CA ILE A 96 8.91 -7.43 -6.67
C ILE A 96 9.93 -6.49 -7.30
N PHE A 97 9.56 -5.23 -7.50
CA PHE A 97 10.38 -4.24 -8.20
C PHE A 97 10.66 -3.01 -7.34
N PRO A 98 11.86 -2.41 -7.43
CA PRO A 98 12.13 -1.15 -6.77
C PRO A 98 11.09 -0.07 -7.12
N GLY A 99 10.65 0.68 -6.11
CA GLY A 99 9.59 1.69 -6.24
C GLY A 99 8.16 1.14 -6.09
N GLN A 100 7.97 -0.19 -6.10
CA GLN A 100 6.67 -0.80 -5.85
C GLN A 100 6.23 -0.54 -4.41
N LYS A 101 5.00 -0.08 -4.21
CA LYS A 101 4.43 0.19 -2.88
C LYS A 101 3.64 -1.00 -2.40
N LEU A 102 3.93 -1.46 -1.18
CA LEU A 102 3.29 -2.59 -0.53
C LEU A 102 2.59 -2.14 0.75
N ARG A 103 1.39 -2.67 0.99
CA ARG A 103 0.66 -2.57 2.25
C ARG A 103 1.26 -3.51 3.28
N ILE A 104 1.52 -3.03 4.49
CA ILE A 104 2.07 -3.82 5.59
C ILE A 104 1.19 -3.64 6.82
N THR A 105 0.48 -4.70 7.20
CA THR A 105 -0.35 -4.70 8.41
C THR A 105 0.46 -5.19 9.62
N GLN A 106 0.61 -4.32 10.62
CA GLN A 106 1.23 -4.64 11.90
C GLN A 106 0.14 -5.09 12.89
N ALA A 107 0.40 -6.23 13.54
CA ALA A 107 -0.45 -6.81 14.58
C ALA A 107 -0.08 -6.30 15.97
#